data_AF-A0A843IT95-F1
#
_entry.id   AF-A0A843IT95-F1
#
_cell.length_a   1.000
_cell.length_b   1.000
_cell.length_c   1.000
_cell.angle_alpha   90.00
_cell.angle_beta   90.00
_cell.angle_gamma   90.00
#
_symmetry.space_group_name_H-M   'P 1'
#
loop_
_entity.id
_entity.type
_entity.pdbx_description
1 polymer ?
#
loop_
_entity_poly.entity_id
_entity_poly.type
_entity_poly.pdbx_seq_one_letter_code
_entity_poly.pdbx_strand_id
1 'polypeptide(L)'
;MLENRIKGAQLAKRASYAYLICAIILIISGFALVGYDKLIFGGIFYAVMFVVIYFISTKFGKSKHGWILLASCAIITVIVTHGMLSIAFAILLLVCANDMRKELDN
;
A
#
# COMPACT_ATOMS: atom_id res chain seq x y z
N MET A 1 7.24 10.53 -23.26
CA MET A 1 6.23 11.48 -22.75
C MET A 1 5.87 11.11 -21.32
N LEU A 2 6.63 11.62 -20.34
CA LEU A 2 6.25 11.58 -18.92
C LEU A 2 5.25 12.73 -18.70
N GLU A 3 4.02 12.57 -19.20
CA GLU A 3 2.95 13.48 -18.82
C GLU A 3 2.83 13.51 -17.30
N ASN A 4 2.89 14.72 -16.72
CA ASN A 4 2.72 15.06 -15.31
C ASN A 4 1.96 13.97 -14.52
N ARG A 5 2.71 13.03 -13.93
CA ARG A 5 2.13 12.09 -12.98
C ARG A 5 2.01 12.82 -11.66
N ILE A 6 0.81 12.74 -11.09
CA ILE A 6 0.49 13.22 -9.75
C ILE A 6 1.56 12.72 -8.77
N LYS A 7 2.19 13.63 -8.00
CA LYS A 7 3.28 13.30 -7.05
C LYS A 7 2.78 12.30 -6.02
N GLY A 8 1.53 12.44 -5.55
CA GLY A 8 0.85 11.46 -4.70
C GLY A 8 0.75 10.05 -5.32
N ALA A 9 0.51 9.94 -6.63
CA ALA A 9 0.47 8.64 -7.31
C ALA A 9 1.86 8.02 -7.46
N GLN A 10 2.90 8.85 -7.66
CA GLN A 10 4.28 8.37 -7.62
C GLN A 10 4.69 7.93 -6.22
N LEU A 11 4.28 8.66 -5.18
CA LEU A 11 4.53 8.29 -3.79
C LEU A 11 3.85 6.97 -3.43
N ALA A 12 2.58 6.78 -3.82
CA ALA A 12 1.86 5.52 -3.66
C ALA A 12 2.56 4.34 -4.36
N LYS A 13 3.14 4.58 -5.55
CA LYS A 13 3.94 3.56 -6.26
C LYS A 13 5.24 3.21 -5.51
N ARG A 14 5.88 4.19 -4.86
CA ARG A 14 7.06 3.93 -4.02
C ARG A 14 6.67 3.20 -2.74
N ALA A 15 5.55 3.59 -2.14
CA ALA A 15 4.96 2.96 -0.97
C ALA A 15 4.67 1.47 -1.23
N SER A 16 4.13 1.13 -2.40
CA SER A 16 3.85 -0.27 -2.73
C SER A 16 5.12 -1.14 -2.72
N TYR A 17 6.27 -0.63 -3.16
CA TYR A 17 7.52 -1.38 -3.04
C TYR A 17 7.92 -1.65 -1.58
N ALA A 18 7.63 -0.73 -0.65
CA ALA A 18 7.83 -0.98 0.77
C ALA A 18 6.92 -2.11 1.30
N TYR A 19 5.68 -2.20 0.81
CA TYR A 19 4.81 -3.35 1.09
C TYR A 19 5.42 -4.67 0.61
N LEU A 20 6.01 -4.68 -0.60
CA LEU A 20 6.68 -5.87 -1.14
C LEU A 20 7.90 -6.29 -0.30
N ILE A 21 8.71 -5.33 0.14
CA ILE A 21 9.86 -5.61 1.00
C ILE A 21 9.39 -6.23 2.32
N CYS A 22 8.36 -5.66 2.96
CA CYS A 22 7.78 -6.23 4.18
C CYS A 22 7.19 -7.63 3.94
N ALA A 23 6.54 -7.86 2.79
CA ALA A 23 6.01 -9.18 2.44
C ALA A 23 7.12 -10.24 2.40
N ILE A 24 8.23 -9.95 1.71
CA ILE A 24 9.37 -10.86 1.58
C ILE A 24 9.98 -11.15 2.95
N ILE A 25 10.21 -10.12 3.76
CA ILE A 25 10.76 -10.28 5.12
C ILE A 25 9.86 -11.18 5.96
N LEU A 26 8.55 -10.92 5.99
CA LEU A 26 7.60 -11.70 6.79
C LEU A 26 7.50 -13.16 6.33
N ILE A 27 7.54 -13.43 5.01
CA ILE A 27 7.54 -14.79 4.48
C ILE A 27 8.83 -15.53 4.86
N ILE A 28 10.00 -14.92 4.64
CA ILE A 28 11.29 -15.52 4.98
C ILE A 28 11.39 -15.78 6.48
N SER A 29 11.02 -14.80 7.30
CA SER A 29 10.98 -14.94 8.77
C SER A 29 9.99 -16.02 9.21
N GLY A 30 8.83 -16.13 8.55
CA GLY A 30 7.84 -17.18 8.82
C GLY A 30 8.37 -18.59 8.57
N PHE A 31 9.13 -18.79 7.48
CA PHE A 31 9.81 -20.06 7.22
C PHE A 31 10.96 -20.34 8.19
N ALA A 32 11.75 -19.31 8.53
CA ALA A 32 12.89 -19.44 9.44
C ALA A 32 12.47 -19.77 10.88
N LEU A 33 11.32 -19.26 11.32
CA LEU A 33 10.80 -19.43 12.69
C LEU A 33 9.87 -20.65 12.86
N VAL A 34 9.95 -21.66 11.97
CA VAL A 34 9.25 -22.96 11.99
C VAL A 34 7.96 -22.98 12.83
N GLY A 35 6.81 -22.80 12.17
CA GLY A 35 5.48 -22.87 12.81
C GLY A 35 4.82 -21.51 13.08
N TYR A 36 5.40 -20.42 12.55
CA TYR A 36 4.76 -19.10 12.57
C TYR A 36 3.99 -18.83 11.28
N ASP A 37 2.99 -19.67 11.00
CA ASP A 37 2.11 -19.57 9.83
C ASP A 37 1.49 -18.17 9.71
N LYS A 38 1.22 -17.53 10.86
CA LYS A 38 0.71 -16.16 10.96
C LYS A 38 1.61 -15.12 10.27
N LEU A 39 2.93 -15.30 10.29
CA LEU A 39 3.87 -14.40 9.59
C LEU A 39 3.80 -14.61 8.07
N ILE A 40 3.64 -15.86 7.61
CA ILE A 40 3.46 -16.18 6.20
C ILE A 40 2.15 -15.58 5.68
N PHE A 41 1.05 -15.75 6.42
CA PHE A 41 -0.23 -15.12 6.08
C PHE A 41 -0.15 -13.59 6.06
N GLY A 42 0.56 -12.99 7.03
CA GLY A 42 0.85 -11.56 7.02
C GLY A 42 1.64 -11.15 5.77
N GLY A 43 2.70 -11.88 5.43
CA GLY A 43 3.49 -11.61 4.24
C GLY A 43 2.69 -11.71 2.94
N ILE A 44 1.82 -12.70 2.79
CA ILE A 44 0.89 -12.81 1.66
C ILE A 44 -0.05 -11.60 1.60
N PHE A 45 -0.61 -11.18 2.73
CA PHE A 45 -1.45 -9.99 2.80
C PHE A 45 -0.71 -8.72 2.31
N TYR A 46 0.52 -8.52 2.77
CA TYR A 46 1.36 -7.40 2.32
C TYR A 46 1.69 -7.48 0.82
N ALA A 47 1.90 -8.69 0.28
CA ALA A 47 2.11 -8.90 -1.16
C ALA A 47 0.86 -8.57 -1.99
N VAL A 48 -0.33 -8.96 -1.52
CA VAL A 48 -1.60 -8.59 -2.17
C VAL A 48 -1.78 -7.07 -2.16
N MET A 49 -1.55 -6.42 -1.01
CA MET A 49 -1.61 -4.96 -0.92
C MET A 49 -0.62 -4.27 -1.85
N PHE A 50 0.61 -4.79 -2.00
CA PHE A 50 1.56 -4.29 -2.99
C PHE A 50 0.95 -4.27 -4.40
N VAL A 51 0.37 -5.38 -4.86
CA VAL A 51 -0.23 -5.47 -6.20
C VAL A 51 -1.37 -4.46 -6.36
N VAL A 52 -2.25 -4.38 -5.36
CA VAL A 52 -3.41 -3.48 -5.38
C VAL A 52 -2.97 -2.01 -5.43
N ILE A 53 -2.07 -1.59 -4.55
CA ILE A 53 -1.59 -0.20 -4.48
C ILE A 53 -0.80 0.16 -5.75
N TYR A 54 0.05 -0.75 -6.24
CA TYR A 54 0.79 -0.56 -7.48
C TYR A 54 -0.16 -0.38 -8.68
N PHE A 55 -1.21 -1.20 -8.76
CA PHE A 55 -2.22 -1.10 -9.81
C PHE A 55 -2.99 0.22 -9.70
N ILE A 56 -3.47 0.59 -8.51
CA ILE A 56 -4.19 1.85 -8.29
C ILE A 56 -3.34 3.05 -8.70
N SER A 57 -2.11 3.13 -8.23
CA SER A 57 -1.17 4.21 -8.55
C SER A 57 -0.83 4.29 -10.05
N THR A 58 -0.85 3.16 -10.77
CA THR A 58 -0.50 3.12 -12.19
C THR A 58 -1.70 3.40 -13.10
N LYS A 59 -2.88 2.84 -12.80
CA LYS A 59 -4.08 2.94 -13.65
C LYS A 59 -5.01 4.08 -13.26
N PHE A 60 -5.15 4.35 -11.96
CA PHE A 60 -6.07 5.37 -11.43
C PHE A 60 -5.36 6.61 -10.90
N GLY A 61 -4.04 6.73 -11.12
CA GLY A 61 -3.21 7.82 -10.62
C GLY A 61 -3.62 9.23 -11.05
N LYS A 62 -4.45 9.39 -12.09
CA LYS A 62 -5.01 10.68 -12.57
C LYS A 62 -6.55 10.76 -12.43
N SER A 63 -7.18 9.81 -11.75
CA SER A 63 -8.64 9.73 -11.62
C SER A 63 -9.09 10.12 -10.22
N LYS A 64 -10.27 10.75 -10.13
CA LYS A 64 -10.97 11.00 -8.84
C LYS A 64 -11.19 9.72 -8.03
N HIS A 65 -11.17 8.55 -8.67
CA HIS A 65 -11.33 7.26 -8.00
C HIS A 65 -10.04 6.77 -7.33
N GLY A 66 -8.86 7.23 -7.77
CA GLY A 66 -7.57 6.71 -7.29
C GLY A 66 -7.32 7.02 -5.81
N TRP A 67 -7.61 8.24 -5.37
CA TRP A 67 -7.43 8.62 -3.97
C TRP A 67 -8.45 7.93 -3.05
N ILE A 68 -9.70 7.76 -3.51
CA ILE A 68 -10.74 7.04 -2.75
C ILE A 68 -10.30 5.60 -2.54
N LEU A 69 -9.85 4.93 -3.61
CA LEU A 69 -9.39 3.54 -3.54
C LEU A 69 -8.18 3.38 -2.61
N LEU A 70 -7.21 4.30 -2.62
CA LEU A 70 -6.07 4.27 -1.69
C LEU A 70 -6.51 4.47 -0.24
N ALA A 71 -7.43 5.39 0.02
CA ALA A 71 -7.99 5.59 1.36
C ALA A 71 -8.75 4.35 1.84
N SER A 72 -9.51 3.69 0.96
CA SER A 72 -10.16 2.41 1.26
C SER A 72 -9.14 1.32 1.61
N CYS A 73 -8.05 1.20 0.86
CA CYS A 73 -6.97 0.26 1.18
C CYS A 73 -6.34 0.54 2.55
N ALA A 74 -6.19 1.80 2.94
CA ALA A 74 -5.69 2.16 4.27
C ALA A 74 -6.62 1.66 5.38
N ILE A 75 -7.93 1.87 5.24
CA ILE A 75 -8.94 1.43 6.20
C ILE A 75 -8.96 -0.10 6.30
N ILE A 76 -8.96 -0.80 5.16
CA ILE A 76 -8.90 -2.27 5.12
C ILE A 76 -7.64 -2.78 5.82
N THR A 77 -6.50 -2.11 5.59
CA THR A 77 -5.24 -2.45 6.27
C THR A 77 -5.39 -2.40 7.78
N VAL A 78 -6.00 -1.35 8.34
CA VAL A 78 -6.22 -1.24 9.80
C VAL A 78 -7.19 -2.30 10.33
N ILE A 79 -8.28 -2.57 9.60
CA ILE A 79 -9.32 -3.52 10.06
C ILE A 79 -8.79 -4.96 10.03
N VAL A 80 -8.10 -5.35 8.97
CA VAL A 80 -7.67 -6.74 8.76
C VAL A 80 -6.44 -7.06 9.60
N THR A 81 -5.57 -6.08 9.85
CA THR A 81 -4.28 -6.32 10.50
C THR A 81 -4.10 -5.47 11.76
N HIS A 82 -3.82 -6.14 12.88
CA HIS A 82 -3.73 -5.54 14.20
C HIS A 82 -2.27 -5.44 14.64
N GLY A 83 -1.48 -4.60 13.98
CA GLY A 83 -0.05 -4.42 14.27
C GLY A 83 0.43 -2.98 14.10
N MET A 84 1.48 -2.59 14.82
CA MET A 84 2.06 -1.24 14.66
C MET A 84 2.56 -0.99 13.23
N LEU A 85 3.07 -2.02 12.56
CA LEU A 85 3.51 -1.95 11.17
C LEU A 85 2.33 -1.61 10.24
N SER A 86 1.17 -2.27 10.41
CA SER A 86 0.02 -2.03 9.55
C SER A 86 -0.59 -0.64 9.73
N ILE A 87 -0.56 -0.11 10.96
CA ILE A 87 -0.96 1.27 11.25
C ILE A 87 -0.04 2.27 10.54
N ALA A 88 1.28 2.09 10.61
CA ALA A 88 2.24 2.98 9.92
C ALA A 88 1.99 3.01 8.40
N PHE A 89 1.76 1.84 7.81
CA PHE A 89 1.43 1.70 6.40
C PHE A 89 0.06 2.31 6.03
N ALA A 90 -0.95 2.16 6.88
CA ALA A 90 -2.24 2.79 6.68
C ALA A 90 -2.16 4.33 6.70
N ILE A 91 -1.41 4.91 7.65
CA ILE A 91 -1.17 6.36 7.69
C ILE A 91 -0.48 6.81 6.40
N LEU A 92 0.55 6.09 5.96
CA LEU A 92 1.25 6.41 4.72
C LEU A 92 0.33 6.37 3.49
N LEU A 93 -0.59 5.41 3.42
CA LEU A 93 -1.61 5.35 2.36
C LEU A 93 -2.59 6.52 2.41
N LEU A 94 -3.01 6.95 3.61
CA LEU A 94 -3.87 8.13 3.77
C LEU A 94 -3.15 9.40 3.33
N VAL A 95 -1.86 9.54 3.63
CA VAL A 95 -1.04 10.66 3.14
C VAL A 95 -0.98 10.66 1.61
N CYS A 96 -0.70 9.50 1.00
CA CYS A 96 -0.69 9.37 -0.46
C CYS A 96 -2.04 9.72 -1.08
N ALA A 97 -3.14 9.26 -0.49
CA ALA A 97 -4.50 9.55 -0.94
C ALA A 97 -4.81 11.06 -0.84
N ASN A 98 -4.43 11.71 0.27
CA ASN A 98 -4.65 13.13 0.46
C ASN A 98 -3.85 13.99 -0.53
N ASP A 99 -2.60 13.64 -0.78
CA ASP A 99 -1.78 14.33 -1.79
C ASP A 99 -2.36 14.16 -3.19
N MET A 100 -2.78 12.94 -3.56
CA MET A 100 -3.48 12.71 -4.83
C MET A 100 -4.76 13.53 -4.95
N ARG A 101 -5.54 13.66 -3.88
CA ARG A 101 -6.77 14.47 -3.87
C ARG A 101 -6.44 15.95 -4.09
N LYS A 102 -5.50 16.51 -3.34
CA LYS A 102 -5.11 17.93 -3.47
C LYS A 102 -4.60 18.27 -4.87
N GLU A 103 -3.92 17.34 -5.52
CA GLU A 103 -3.42 17.52 -6.88
C GLU A 103 -4.50 17.35 -7.97
N LEU A 104 -5.65 16.74 -7.64
CA LEU A 104 -6.81 16.65 -8.54
C LEU A 104 -7.76 17.85 -8.41
N ASP A 105 -7.73 18.53 -7.26
CA ASP A 105 -8.59 19.69 -6.95
C ASP A 105 -7.93 21.03 -7.39
N ASN A 106 -6.63 21.03 -7.75
CA ASN A 106 -5.87 22.15 -8.30
C ASN A 106 -5.76 22.07 -9.83
#